data_AF-A0A349Y7W9-F1
#
_entry.id   AF-A0A349Y7W9-F1
#
_cell.length_a   1.000
_cell.length_b   1.000
_cell.length_c   1.000
_cell.angle_alpha   90.00
_cell.angle_beta   90.00
_cell.angle_gamma   90.00
#
_symmetry.space_group_name_H-M   'P 1'
#
loop_
_entity.id
_entity.type
_entity.pdbx_description
1 polymer ?
#
loop_
_entity_poly.entity_id
_entity_poly.type
_entity_poly.pdbx_seq_one_letter_code
_entity_poly.pdbx_strand_id
1 'polypeptide(L)' 'RIGEAQWRAICAHMQQRLREGALQEAVLLAIEEVSDLLAGHYPPVPGSQDDGLPDTPQILG' A
#
# COMPACT_ATOMS: atom_id res chain seq x y z
N ARG A 1 11.04 -9.95 4.45
CA ARG A 1 11.92 -8.76 4.33
C ARG A 1 11.72 -8.22 2.93
N ILE A 2 11.26 -6.97 2.81
CA ILE A 2 11.04 -6.30 1.53
C ILE A 2 12.38 -5.79 0.99
N GLY A 3 12.60 -5.92 -0.32
CA GLY A 3 13.77 -5.34 -0.99
C GLY A 3 13.65 -3.82 -1.12
N GLU A 4 14.71 -3.09 -0.78
CA GLU A 4 14.71 -1.61 -0.81
C GLU A 4 14.44 -1.04 -2.21
N ALA A 5 14.85 -1.76 -3.27
CA ALA A 5 14.57 -1.36 -4.66
C ALA A 5 13.08 -1.48 -5.01
N GLN A 6 12.42 -2.53 -4.53
CA GLN A 6 11.00 -2.77 -4.79
C GLN A 6 10.14 -1.73 -4.07
N TRP A 7 10.46 -1.44 -2.82
CA TRP A 7 9.78 -0.38 -2.06
C TRP A 7 9.92 0.99 -2.73
N ARG A 8 11.14 1.34 -3.17
CA ARG A 8 11.39 2.60 -3.89
C ARG A 8 10.59 2.71 -5.19
N ALA A 9 10.40 1.62 -5.92
CA ALA A 9 9.63 1.61 -7.16
C ALA A 9 8.15 1.97 -6.90
N ILE A 10 7.53 1.36 -5.89
CA ILE A 10 6.14 1.65 -5.49
C ILE A 10 5.99 3.14 -5.10
N CYS A 11 6.91 3.65 -4.27
CA CYS A 11 6.89 5.06 -3.88
C CYS A 11 7.02 6.00 -5.09
N ALA A 12 7.91 5.69 -6.03
CA ALA A 12 8.11 6.50 -7.23
C ALA A 12 6.87 6.50 -8.14
N HIS A 13 6.22 5.33 -8.29
CA HIS A 13 5.01 5.19 -9.09
C HIS A 13 3.85 6.01 -8.50
N MET A 14 3.60 5.88 -7.19
CA MET A 14 2.59 6.66 -6.50
C MET A 14 2.82 8.17 -6.67
N GLN A 15 4.05 8.64 -6.44
CA GLN A 15 4.40 10.06 -6.60
C GLN A 15 4.16 10.58 -8.02
N GLN A 16 4.46 9.77 -9.03
CA GLN A 16 4.21 10.14 -10.42
C GLN A 16 2.71 10.33 -10.69
N ARG A 17 1.87 9.39 -10.25
CA ARG A 17 0.41 9.45 -10.42
C ARG A 17 -0.22 10.61 -9.64
N LEU A 18 0.28 10.91 -8.45
CA LEU A 18 -0.14 12.08 -7.67
C LEU A 18 0.15 13.39 -8.42
N ARG A 19 1.31 13.51 -9.09
CA ARG A 19 1.66 14.70 -9.90
C ARG A 19 0.77 14.87 -11.14
N GLU A 20 0.19 13.80 -11.66
CA GLU A 20 -0.71 13.81 -12.81
C GLU A 20 -2.15 14.23 -12.44
N GLY A 21 -2.42 14.51 -11.15
CA GLY A 21 -3.72 14.99 -10.67
C GLY A 21 -4.73 13.89 -10.36
N ALA A 22 -4.39 12.63 -10.60
CA ALA A 22 -5.23 11.46 -10.31
C ALA A 22 -5.11 11.01 -8.85
N LEU A 23 -5.37 11.91 -7.89
CA LEU A 23 -5.06 11.71 -6.46
C LEU A 23 -5.65 10.42 -5.86
N GLN A 24 -6.96 10.21 -6.01
CA GLN A 24 -7.64 9.04 -5.44
C GLN A 24 -7.14 7.73 -6.07
N GLU A 25 -7.05 7.69 -7.40
CA GLU A 25 -6.56 6.51 -8.12
C GLU A 25 -5.10 6.20 -7.78
N ALA A 26 -4.26 7.23 -7.63
CA ALA A 26 -2.86 7.07 -7.25
C ALA A 26 -2.71 6.41 -5.89
N VAL A 27 -3.56 6.78 -4.92
CA VAL A 27 -3.54 6.19 -3.57
C VAL A 27 -4.06 4.76 -3.59
N LEU A 28 -5.19 4.49 -4.26
CA LEU A 28 -5.75 3.14 -4.35
C LEU A 28 -4.76 2.16 -5.00
N LEU A 29 -4.13 2.57 -6.11
CA LEU A 29 -3.15 1.75 -6.80
C LEU A 29 -1.91 1.48 -5.93
N ALA A 30 -1.46 2.46 -5.15
CA ALA A 30 -0.36 2.25 -4.22
C ALA A 30 -0.73 1.27 -3.10
N ILE A 31 -1.96 1.32 -2.58
CA ILE A 31 -2.46 0.36 -1.59
C ILE A 31 -2.48 -1.06 -2.16
N GLU A 32 -2.96 -1.23 -3.41
CA GLU A 32 -2.94 -2.53 -4.09
C GLU A 32 -1.50 -3.08 -4.24
N GLU A 33 -0.56 -2.27 -4.76
CA GLU A 33 0.83 -2.70 -4.95
C GLU A 33 1.52 -3.10 -3.63
N VAL A 34 1.27 -2.34 -2.56
CA VAL A 34 1.80 -2.66 -1.22
C VAL A 34 1.13 -3.93 -0.67
N SER A 35 -0.18 -4.11 -0.89
CA SER A 35 -0.90 -5.28 -0.40
C SER A 35 -0.40 -6.57 -1.07
N ASP A 36 -0.18 -6.54 -2.39
CA ASP A 36 0.40 -7.66 -3.13
C ASP A 36 1.81 -8.00 -2.65
N LEU A 37 2.63 -6.97 -2.42
CA LEU A 37 3.96 -7.12 -1.87
C LEU A 37 3.93 -7.75 -0.47
N LEU A 38 3.02 -7.29 0.39
CA LEU A 38 2.84 -7.83 1.74
C LEU A 38 2.35 -9.26 1.70
N ALA A 39 1.36 -9.60 0.87
CA ALA A 39 0.83 -10.95 0.74
C ALA A 39 1.91 -11.98 0.36
N GLY A 40 2.91 -11.58 -0.45
CA GLY A 40 4.06 -12.42 -0.78
C GLY A 40 5.00 -12.71 0.41
N HIS A 41 5.01 -11.85 1.43
CA HIS A 41 5.84 -11.99 2.63
C HIS A 41 5.07 -12.49 3.86
N TYR A 42 3.79 -12.13 3.95
CA TYR A 42 2.86 -12.39 5.04
C TYR A 42 1.57 -12.91 4.41
N PRO A 43 1.54 -14.19 4.00
CA PRO A 43 0.36 -14.75 3.37
C PRO A 43 -0.81 -14.74 4.36
N PRO A 44 -2.04 -14.48 3.89
CA PRO A 44 -3.21 -14.46 4.75
C PRO A 44 -3.42 -15.82 5.41
N VAL A 45 -3.62 -15.81 6.73
CA VAL A 45 -3.93 -17.02 7.50
C VAL A 45 -5.43 -17.28 7.42
N PRO A 46 -5.88 -18.46 6.96
CA PRO A 46 -7.30 -18.78 6.88
C PRO A 46 -7.98 -18.62 8.24
N GLY A 47 -9.07 -17.86 8.28
CA GLY A 47 -9.86 -17.62 9.50
C GLY A 47 -9.34 -16.50 10.42
N SER A 48 -8.24 -15.83 10.05
CA SER A 48 -7.83 -14.59 10.71
C SER A 48 -8.76 -13.45 10.30
N GLN A 49 -9.45 -12.86 11.29
CA GLN A 49 -10.26 -11.64 11.17
C GLN A 49 -9.60 -10.47 11.92
N ASP A 50 -8.29 -10.59 12.18
CA ASP A 50 -7.58 -9.65 13.04
C ASP A 50 -7.14 -8.43 12.22
N ASP A 51 -8.08 -7.52 11.98
CA ASP A 51 -7.80 -6.19 11.43
C ASP A 51 -7.10 -5.37 12.52
N GLY A 52 -5.79 -5.54 12.62
CA GLY A 52 -4.95 -4.94 13.66
C GLY A 52 -4.85 -3.41 13.61
N LEU A 53 -5.44 -2.77 12.60
CA LEU A 53 -5.47 -1.32 12.38
C LEU A 53 -6.79 -0.91 11.70
N PRO A 54 -7.27 0.33 11.89
CA PRO A 54 -8.46 0.83 11.20
C PRO A 54 -8.17 1.13 9.71
N ASP A 55 -9.15 0.83 8.85
CA ASP A 55 -9.10 1.16 7.41
C ASP A 55 -9.41 2.64 7.09
N THR A 56 -9.77 3.43 8.10
CA THR A 56 -10.08 4.84 7.91
C THR A 56 -8.82 5.68 7.85
N PRO A 57 -8.73 6.70 6.96
CA PRO A 57 -7.58 7.60 6.92
C PRO A 57 -7.35 8.30 8.26
N GLN A 58 -6.13 8.19 8.78
CA GLN A 58 -5.73 8.83 10.03
C GLN A 58 -5.10 10.19 9.73
N ILE A 59 -5.78 11.28 10.09
CA ILE A 59 -5.26 12.65 9.95
C ILE A 59 -4.65 13.06 11.28
N LEU A 60 -3.32 13.21 11.30
CA LEU A 60 -2.58 13.69 12.46
C LEU A 60 -2.42 15.21 12.33
N GLY A 61 -3.06 15.96 13.22
CA GLY A 61 -3.01 17.43 13.28
C GLY A 61 -1.77 17.97 13.98
#